data_AF-A0AAF0C6Y1-F1
#
_entry.id   AF-A0AAF0C6Y1-F1
#
_cell.length_a   1.000
_cell.length_b   1.000
_cell.length_c   1.000
_cell.angle_alpha   90.00
_cell.angle_beta   90.00
_cell.angle_gamma   90.00
#
_symmetry.space_group_name_H-M   'P 1'
#
loop_
_entity.id
_entity.type
_entity.pdbx_description
1 polymer ?
#
loop_
_entity_poly.entity_id
_entity_poly.type
_entity_poly.pdbx_seq_one_letter_code
_entity_poly.pdbx_strand_id
1 'polypeptide(L)' 'MQQRPANLSPERIKYLRHDNDWSQELLAKASGLSLRTIQRAEKEGNSSQETQLAMRRR' A
#
# COMPACT_ATOMS: atom_id res chain seq x y z
N MET A 1 2.07 -17.48 -18.71
CA MET A 1 2.38 -16.32 -17.83
C MET A 1 1.06 -15.68 -17.41
N GLN A 2 0.57 -15.92 -16.20
CA GLN A 2 -0.62 -15.23 -15.69
C GLN A 2 -0.18 -14.19 -14.67
N GLN A 3 -0.17 -12.92 -15.11
CA GLN A 3 -0.04 -11.74 -14.26
C GLN A 3 -1.27 -11.73 -13.33
N ARG A 4 -1.11 -12.23 -12.09
CA ARG A 4 -2.08 -11.95 -11.01
C ARG A 4 -2.22 -10.43 -10.92
N PRO A 5 -3.41 -9.85 -10.71
CA PRO A 5 -3.54 -8.41 -10.60
C PRO A 5 -2.90 -7.98 -9.28
N ALA A 6 -1.58 -7.80 -9.31
CA ALA A 6 -0.76 -7.14 -8.32
C ALA A 6 -0.94 -5.63 -8.50
N ASN A 7 -2.20 -5.20 -8.50
CA ASN A 7 -2.60 -3.81 -8.38
C ASN A 7 -3.28 -3.71 -7.01
N LEU A 8 -2.50 -3.29 -6.01
CA LEU A 8 -3.01 -2.74 -4.77
C LEU A 8 -3.65 -1.39 -5.12
N SER A 9 -4.93 -1.44 -5.50
CA SER A 9 -5.72 -0.23 -5.71
C SER A 9 -5.71 0.62 -4.42
N PRO A 10 -5.77 1.96 -4.53
CA PRO A 10 -5.81 2.85 -3.37
C PRO A 10 -6.93 2.49 -2.38
N GLU A 11 -8.04 1.96 -2.90
CA GLU A 11 -9.17 1.45 -2.13
C GLU A 11 -8.81 0.22 -1.28
N ARG A 12 -7.99 -0.69 -1.81
CA ARG A 12 -7.50 -1.85 -1.04
C ARG A 12 -6.53 -1.43 0.04
N ILE A 13 -5.71 -0.41 -0.20
CA ILE A 13 -4.82 0.14 0.83
C ILE A 13 -5.64 0.73 1.97
N LYS A 14 -6.67 1.53 1.66
CA LYS A 14 -7.62 2.05 2.66
C LYS A 14 -8.33 0.94 3.42
N TYR A 15 -8.80 -0.09 2.73
CA TYR A 15 -9.45 -1.23 3.34
C TYR A 15 -8.52 -1.92 4.33
N LEU A 16 -7.30 -2.27 3.93
CA LEU A 16 -6.31 -2.96 4.75
C LEU A 16 -5.90 -2.11 5.96
N ARG A 17 -5.80 -0.79 5.75
CA ARG A 17 -5.54 0.19 6.80
C ARG A 17 -6.65 0.22 7.85
N HIS A 18 -7.92 0.22 7.44
CA HIS A 18 -9.06 0.18 8.37
C HIS A 18 -9.23 -1.19 9.03
N ASP A 19 -9.06 -2.27 8.27
CA ASP A 19 -9.16 -3.66 8.74
C ASP A 19 -8.12 -3.98 9.82
N ASN A 20 -6.92 -3.42 9.70
CA ASN A 20 -5.84 -3.60 10.67
C ASN A 20 -5.73 -2.46 11.70
N ASP A 21 -6.67 -1.51 11.70
CA ASP A 21 -6.67 -0.32 12.56
C ASP A 21 -5.33 0.46 12.51
N TRP A 22 -4.77 0.64 11.32
CA TRP A 22 -3.51 1.36 11.12
C TRP A 22 -3.71 2.82 10.72
N SER A 23 -2.82 3.65 11.24
CA SER A 23 -2.59 4.99 10.70
C SER A 23 -1.70 4.90 9.44
N GLN A 24 -1.76 5.92 8.58
CA GLN A 24 -0.91 5.98 7.38
C GLN A 24 0.59 5.86 7.73
N GLU A 25 0.99 6.41 8.89
CA GLU A 25 2.34 6.30 9.44
C GLU A 25 2.71 4.87 9.85
N LEU A 26 1.75 4.13 10.40
CA LEU A 26 1.93 2.76 10.87
C LEU A 26 2.06 1.83 9.66
N LEU A 27 1.26 2.06 8.62
CA LEU A 27 1.39 1.38 7.33
C LEU A 27 2.73 1.71 6.65
N ALA A 28 3.17 2.98 6.70
CA ALA A 28 4.46 3.40 6.17
C ALA A 28 5.61 2.68 6.88
N LYS A 29 5.60 2.68 8.22
CA LYS A 29 6.59 1.99 9.06
C LYS A 29 6.58 0.47 8.82
N ALA A 30 5.40 -0.13 8.74
CA ALA A 30 5.25 -1.56 8.47
C ALA A 30 5.75 -1.97 7.08
N SER A 31 5.59 -1.10 6.10
CA SER A 31 6.01 -1.34 4.72
C SER A 31 7.46 -0.88 4.47
N GLY A 32 8.12 -0.25 5.44
CA GLY A 32 9.44 0.37 5.25
C GLY A 32 9.43 1.52 4.24
N LEU A 33 8.27 2.13 4.00
CA LEU A 33 8.07 3.21 3.05
C LEU A 33 7.93 4.55 3.79
N SER A 34 8.17 5.65 3.10
CA SER A 34 7.86 6.97 3.65
C SER A 34 6.36 7.26 3.63
N LEU A 35 5.88 8.03 4.61
CA LEU A 35 4.48 8.49 4.68
C LEU A 35 4.01 9.15 3.37
N ARG A 36 4.87 9.95 2.72
CA ARG A 36 4.64 10.54 1.40
C ARG A 36 4.29 9.50 0.33
N THR A 37 4.95 8.34 0.35
CA THR A 37 4.70 7.26 -0.60
C THR A 37 3.35 6.63 -0.35
N ILE A 38 2.98 6.40 0.91
CA ILE A 38 1.66 5.89 1.29
C ILE A 38 0.55 6.89 0.90
N GLN A 39 0.74 8.17 1.18
CA GLN A 39 -0.22 9.21 0.81
C GLN A 39 -0.41 9.32 -0.70
N ARG A 40 0.66 9.25 -1.49
CA ARG A 40 0.59 9.22 -2.96
C ARG A 40 -0.07 7.93 -3.46
N ALA A 41 0.25 6.79 -2.84
CA ALA A 41 -0.35 5.50 -3.14
C ALA A 41 -1.86 5.51 -2.92
N GLU A 42 -2.33 6.09 -1.82
CA GLU A 42 -3.76 6.22 -1.50
C GLU A 42 -4.49 7.30 -2.31
N LYS A 43 -3.78 8.35 -2.76
CA LYS A 43 -4.38 9.50 -3.45
C LYS A 43 -4.39 9.35 -4.98
N GLU A 44 -3.27 8.95 -5.55
CA GLU A 44 -3.08 8.88 -7.02
C GLU A 44 -3.28 7.46 -7.55
N GLY A 45 -3.28 6.44 -6.69
CA GLY A 45 -3.35 5.03 -7.10
C GLY A 45 -2.15 4.55 -7.92
N ASN A 46 -1.16 5.43 -8.16
CA ASN A 46 0.07 5.13 -8.86
C ASN A 46 1.17 4.81 -7.83
N SER A 47 1.18 3.57 -7.39
CA SER A 47 2.22 3.03 -6.51
C SER A 47 3.10 2.09 -7.32
N SER A 48 4.42 2.28 -7.30
CA SER A 48 5.34 1.35 -7.98
C SER A 48 5.12 -0.08 -7.50
N GLN A 49 5.40 -1.06 -8.37
CA GLN A 49 5.29 -2.48 -8.02
C GLN A 49 6.09 -2.86 -6.76
N GLU A 50 7.22 -2.19 -6.51
CA GLU A 50 8.00 -2.31 -5.28
C GLU A 50 7.23 -1.87 -4.03
N THR A 51 6.53 -0.74 -4.10
CA THR A 51 5.67 -0.24 -3.02
C THR A 51 4.58 -1.24 -2.68
N GLN A 52 3.97 -1.82 -3.71
CA GLN A 52 2.92 -2.83 -3.55
C GLN A 52 3.47 -4.14 -2.99
N LEU A 53 4.68 -4.55 -3.40
CA LEU A 53 5.36 -5.71 -2.85
C LEU A 53 5.75 -5.50 -1.38
N ALA A 54 6.20 -4.30 -1.02
CA ALA A 54 6.57 -3.94 0.34
C ALA A 54 5.38 -3.99 1.31
N MET A 55 4.19 -3.51 0.88
CA MET A 55 2.96 -3.67 1.68
C MET A 55 2.49 -5.13 1.78
N ARG A 56 2.73 -5.93 0.72
CA ARG A 56 2.31 -7.34 0.65
C ARG A 56 3.19 -8.28 1.47
N ARG A 57 4.43 -7.90 1.76
CA ARG A 57 5.42 -8.74 2.47
C ARG A 57 5.17 -8.85 4.00
N ARG A 58 3.91 -8.99 4.40
CA ARG A 58 3.55 -9.48 5.73
C ARG A 58 3.24 -10.98 5.68
#